data_AF-A0A914UET7-F1
#
_entry.id   AF-A0A914UET7-F1
#
_cell.length_a   1.000
_cell.length_b   1.000
_cell.length_c   1.000
_cell.angle_alpha   90.00
_cell.angle_beta   90.00
_cell.angle_gamma   90.00
#
_symmetry.space_group_name_H-M   'P 1'
#
loop_
_entity.id
_entity.type
_entity.pdbx_description
1 polymer ?
#
loop_
_entity_poly.entity_id
_entity_poly.type
_entity_poly.pdbx_seq_one_letter_code
_entity_poly.pdbx_strand_id
1 'polypeptide(L)'
;GIGGSTIMTIYDASAKKAFSIDARGTAPSSANSTMFIGKPENAVLGWKASVIPGEIHGFWTAFKKFGSGRISWKEIFEPSIKLAKTGFPVSTSLALVLKQKEADILADEHMRKEFTNPKTGQLFEDGEIMKRETLANTLEIIANAEDPIKLFYQDGIIAKTIVKEFQQNGGILIEEDLANFKSIITDTPLESALSSESNLIMCGPPPPSSFAITSAIVGVISEFYNEKQNNIDTLDDTKIYHRLIEAQKFAFSYRTNFADPFFVKSALEL
;
A
#
# COMPACT_ATOMS: atom_id res chain seq x y z
N GLY A 1 -0.80 -4.45 -3.69
CA GLY A 1 -1.18 -5.78 -4.22
C GLY A 1 -2.36 -6.29 -3.42
N ILE A 2 -3.21 -7.19 -3.96
CA ILE A 2 -4.54 -7.45 -3.38
C ILE A 2 -4.54 -8.06 -1.95
N GLY A 3 -3.44 -8.68 -1.52
CA GLY A 3 -3.25 -9.13 -0.13
C GLY A 3 -2.68 -8.05 0.81
N GLY A 4 -2.50 -6.83 0.33
CA GLY A 4 -1.93 -5.69 1.06
C GLY A 4 -2.93 -4.56 1.24
N SER A 5 -2.45 -3.32 1.12
CA SER A 5 -3.19 -2.13 1.48
C SER A 5 -2.72 -0.91 0.71
N THR A 6 -3.60 0.09 0.57
CA THR A 6 -3.31 1.32 -0.16
C THR A 6 -3.84 2.54 0.58
N ILE A 7 -3.19 3.69 0.38
CA ILE A 7 -3.73 5.00 0.72
C ILE A 7 -3.68 5.84 -0.55
N MET A 8 -4.81 6.41 -0.95
CA MET A 8 -4.94 7.17 -2.18
C MET A 8 -5.20 8.64 -1.87
N THR A 9 -4.55 9.54 -2.61
CA THR A 9 -4.94 10.95 -2.71
C THR A 9 -5.58 11.17 -4.07
N ILE A 10 -6.78 11.72 -4.08
CA ILE A 10 -7.59 11.91 -5.30
C ILE A 10 -7.96 13.38 -5.38
N TYR A 11 -7.64 14.04 -6.50
CA TYR A 11 -8.11 15.38 -6.78
C TYR A 11 -9.26 15.35 -7.79
N ASP A 12 -10.44 15.80 -7.37
CA ASP A 12 -11.59 15.98 -8.25
C ASP A 12 -11.54 17.38 -8.86
N ALA A 13 -11.25 17.45 -10.16
CA ALA A 13 -11.16 18.71 -10.87
C ALA A 13 -12.51 19.45 -11.01
N SER A 14 -13.62 18.72 -11.01
CA SER A 14 -14.96 19.30 -11.10
C SER A 14 -15.37 19.99 -9.80
N ALA A 15 -15.05 19.35 -8.66
CA ALA A 15 -15.25 19.91 -7.33
C ALA A 15 -14.12 20.86 -6.89
N LYS A 16 -12.99 20.86 -7.61
CA LYS A 16 -11.73 21.51 -7.23
C LYS A 16 -11.30 21.16 -5.81
N LYS A 17 -11.42 19.88 -5.46
CA LYS A 17 -11.25 19.39 -4.08
C LYS A 17 -10.41 18.12 -4.07
N ALA A 18 -9.48 18.05 -3.12
CA ALA A 18 -8.75 16.83 -2.83
C ALA A 18 -9.52 15.95 -1.83
N PHE A 19 -9.32 14.64 -1.95
CA PHE A 19 -9.85 13.61 -1.07
C PHE A 19 -8.71 12.64 -0.74
N SER A 20 -8.86 11.91 0.37
CA SER A 20 -8.06 10.72 0.61
C SER A 20 -8.93 9.51 0.89
N ILE A 21 -8.46 8.35 0.45
CA ILE A 21 -9.01 7.04 0.82
C ILE A 21 -7.91 6.31 1.57
N ASP A 22 -8.12 6.05 2.85
CA ASP A 22 -7.28 5.18 3.64
C ASP A 22 -7.85 3.76 3.62
N ALA A 23 -7.16 2.88 2.91
CA ALA A 23 -7.41 1.44 2.92
C ALA A 23 -6.19 0.70 3.48
N ARG A 24 -5.47 1.30 4.43
CA ARG A 24 -4.42 0.67 5.22
C ARG A 24 -5.00 -0.51 5.99
N GLY A 25 -4.33 -1.65 5.94
CA GLY A 25 -4.75 -2.83 6.66
C GLY A 25 -4.65 -2.63 8.17
N THR A 26 -5.65 -3.13 8.88
CA THR A 26 -5.75 -3.02 10.34
C THR A 26 -5.29 -4.30 11.01
N ALA A 27 -4.85 -4.19 12.26
CA ALA A 27 -4.52 -5.36 13.05
C ALA A 27 -5.80 -6.20 13.29
N PRO A 28 -5.73 -7.54 13.18
CA PRO A 28 -6.82 -8.43 13.61
C PRO A 28 -7.24 -8.14 15.05
N SER A 29 -8.51 -8.36 15.39
CA SER A 29 -9.06 -8.15 16.74
C SER A 29 -8.33 -8.96 17.83
N SER A 30 -7.73 -10.10 17.44
CA SER A 30 -6.93 -10.95 18.34
C SER A 30 -5.48 -10.47 18.53
N ALA A 31 -5.06 -9.37 17.89
CA ALA A 31 -3.73 -8.80 18.06
C ALA A 31 -3.55 -8.17 19.45
N ASN A 32 -2.32 -8.15 19.97
CA ASN A 32 -1.99 -7.50 21.23
C ASN A 32 -0.57 -6.93 21.24
N SER A 33 -0.30 -5.99 22.13
CA SER A 33 0.98 -5.27 22.22
C SER A 33 2.21 -6.14 22.51
N THR A 34 2.01 -7.37 23.02
CA THR A 34 3.10 -8.27 23.41
C THR A 34 3.33 -9.41 22.43
N MET A 35 2.53 -9.51 21.36
CA MET A 35 2.43 -10.72 20.52
C MET A 35 3.71 -11.11 19.76
N PHE A 36 4.69 -10.20 19.69
CA PHE A 36 6.00 -10.38 19.07
C PHE A 36 7.18 -10.20 20.04
N ILE A 37 6.93 -9.97 21.34
CA ILE A 37 8.00 -9.84 22.33
C ILE A 37 8.79 -11.15 22.39
N GLY A 38 10.11 -11.05 22.34
CA GLY A 38 11.04 -12.19 22.32
C GLY A 38 11.23 -12.86 20.95
N LYS A 39 10.39 -12.55 19.95
CA LYS A 39 10.51 -13.03 18.56
C LYS A 39 10.12 -11.94 17.55
N PRO A 40 10.85 -10.81 17.49
CA PRO A 40 10.50 -9.68 16.62
C PRO A 40 10.51 -10.02 15.13
N GLU A 41 11.25 -11.04 14.71
CA GLU A 41 11.27 -11.54 13.33
C GLU A 41 9.89 -12.02 12.84
N ASN A 42 9.03 -12.49 13.76
CA ASN A 42 7.66 -12.90 13.45
C ASN A 42 6.72 -11.72 13.16
N ALA A 43 7.16 -10.47 13.38
CA ALA A 43 6.42 -9.29 12.97
C ALA A 43 6.63 -8.96 11.47
N VAL A 44 7.56 -9.65 10.81
CA VAL A 44 7.87 -9.45 9.38
C VAL A 44 7.49 -10.68 8.57
N LEU A 45 7.73 -11.88 9.10
CA LEU A 45 7.52 -13.15 8.40
C LEU A 45 6.41 -13.98 9.07
N GLY A 46 5.58 -14.61 8.24
CA GLY A 46 4.54 -15.56 8.65
C GLY A 46 3.16 -14.95 8.83
N TRP A 47 2.17 -15.81 8.97
CA TRP A 47 0.74 -15.47 8.98
C TRP A 47 0.32 -14.53 10.11
N LYS A 48 1.05 -14.55 11.22
CA LYS A 48 0.82 -13.67 12.37
C LYS A 48 1.25 -12.21 12.11
N ALA A 49 2.17 -11.98 11.17
CA ALA A 49 2.63 -10.64 10.76
C ALA A 49 1.61 -9.91 9.88
N SER A 50 0.67 -10.65 9.28
CA SER A 50 -0.27 -10.11 8.32
C SER A 50 -1.40 -9.32 8.98
N VAL A 51 -1.69 -8.15 8.40
CA VAL A 51 -2.86 -7.33 8.71
C VAL A 51 -4.06 -7.75 7.86
N ILE A 52 -5.25 -7.24 8.18
CA ILE A 52 -6.43 -7.41 7.35
C ILE A 52 -6.21 -6.69 6.01
N PRO A 53 -6.27 -7.36 4.85
CA PRO A 53 -5.96 -6.73 3.56
C PRO A 53 -7.00 -5.67 3.17
N GLY A 54 -6.58 -4.45 2.84
CA GLY A 54 -7.49 -3.35 2.51
C GLY A 54 -7.60 -2.98 1.03
N GLU A 55 -6.72 -3.52 0.19
CA GLU A 55 -6.56 -3.08 -1.21
C GLU A 55 -7.86 -3.11 -2.03
N ILE A 56 -8.60 -4.23 -1.99
CA ILE A 56 -9.82 -4.39 -2.78
C ILE A 56 -10.94 -3.47 -2.29
N HIS A 57 -11.08 -3.30 -0.98
CA HIS A 57 -12.05 -2.35 -0.43
C HIS A 57 -11.72 -0.91 -0.83
N GLY A 58 -10.43 -0.54 -0.80
CA GLY A 58 -9.94 0.75 -1.27
C GLY A 58 -10.27 1.00 -2.74
N PHE A 59 -9.90 0.05 -3.61
CA PHE A 59 -10.18 0.14 -5.05
C PHE A 59 -11.67 0.21 -5.35
N TRP A 60 -12.49 -0.60 -4.67
CA TRP A 60 -13.94 -0.55 -4.86
C TRP A 60 -14.52 0.80 -4.41
N THR A 61 -14.04 1.34 -3.29
CA THR A 61 -14.44 2.66 -2.80
C THR A 61 -14.07 3.76 -3.78
N ALA A 62 -12.85 3.73 -4.32
CA ALA A 62 -12.41 4.68 -5.35
C ALA A 62 -13.25 4.54 -6.62
N PHE A 63 -13.48 3.32 -7.09
CA PHE A 63 -14.29 3.03 -8.28
C PHE A 63 -15.72 3.54 -8.13
N LYS A 64 -16.37 3.29 -7.00
CA LYS A 64 -17.76 3.70 -6.76
C LYS A 64 -17.92 5.21 -6.59
N LYS A 65 -16.94 5.89 -5.99
CA LYS A 65 -17.04 7.32 -5.69
C LYS A 65 -16.46 8.23 -6.78
N PHE A 66 -15.38 7.80 -7.41
CA PHE A 66 -14.59 8.62 -8.35
C PHE A 66 -14.44 7.99 -9.74
N GLY A 67 -15.07 6.82 -9.98
CA GLY A 67 -15.04 6.17 -11.28
C GLY A 67 -15.63 7.06 -12.37
N SER A 68 -15.01 7.02 -13.55
CA SER A 68 -15.45 7.84 -14.69
C SER A 68 -16.81 7.43 -15.28
N GLY A 69 -17.31 6.26 -14.89
CA GLY A 69 -18.51 5.63 -15.48
C GLY A 69 -18.30 5.09 -16.90
N ARG A 70 -17.10 5.22 -17.48
CA ARG A 70 -16.79 4.79 -18.86
C ARG A 70 -16.14 3.42 -18.95
N ILE A 71 -15.61 2.93 -17.83
CA ILE A 71 -14.92 1.64 -17.72
C ILE A 71 -15.60 0.90 -16.57
N SER A 72 -16.01 -0.34 -16.82
CA SER A 72 -16.60 -1.21 -15.80
C SER A 72 -15.54 -1.73 -14.82
N TRP A 73 -15.98 -2.22 -13.66
CA TRP A 73 -15.10 -2.84 -12.68
C TRP A 73 -14.28 -3.97 -13.30
N LYS A 74 -14.93 -4.81 -14.12
CA LYS A 74 -14.30 -5.94 -14.80
C LYS A 74 -13.16 -5.48 -15.73
N GLU A 75 -13.43 -4.49 -16.58
CA GLU A 75 -12.46 -4.00 -17.58
C GLU A 75 -11.17 -3.46 -16.94
N ILE A 76 -11.21 -2.96 -15.70
CA ILE A 76 -10.03 -2.51 -14.96
C ILE A 76 -9.04 -3.67 -14.72
N PHE A 77 -9.53 -4.88 -14.50
CA PHE A 77 -8.72 -6.05 -14.17
C PHE A 77 -8.23 -6.83 -15.39
N GLU A 78 -8.91 -6.70 -16.53
CA GLU A 78 -8.62 -7.49 -17.75
C GLU A 78 -7.15 -7.43 -18.18
N PRO A 79 -6.47 -6.27 -18.21
CA PRO A 79 -5.06 -6.21 -18.59
C PRO A 79 -4.16 -7.01 -17.63
N SER A 80 -4.41 -6.92 -16.32
CA SER A 80 -3.63 -7.64 -15.30
C SER A 80 -3.91 -9.15 -15.31
N ILE A 81 -5.17 -9.55 -15.55
CA ILE A 81 -5.53 -10.97 -15.74
C ILE A 81 -4.79 -11.52 -16.96
N LYS A 82 -4.82 -10.81 -18.09
CA LYS A 82 -4.11 -11.24 -19.31
C LYS A 82 -2.62 -11.38 -19.04
N LEU A 83 -1.98 -10.38 -18.44
CA LEU A 83 -0.55 -10.41 -18.12
C LEU A 83 -0.19 -11.61 -17.21
N ALA A 84 -1.01 -11.89 -16.18
CA ALA A 84 -0.79 -13.01 -15.29
C ALA A 84 -1.00 -14.39 -15.96
N LYS A 85 -1.93 -14.51 -16.92
CA LYS A 85 -2.16 -15.75 -17.72
C LYS A 85 -1.10 -15.98 -18.78
N THR A 86 -0.76 -14.95 -19.55
CA THR A 86 0.20 -15.07 -20.68
C THR A 86 1.64 -15.11 -20.18
N GLY A 87 1.89 -14.51 -19.02
CA GLY A 87 3.20 -14.34 -18.44
C GLY A 87 3.89 -13.06 -18.89
N PHE A 88 4.94 -12.70 -18.18
CA PHE A 88 5.76 -11.51 -18.42
C PHE A 88 7.23 -11.81 -18.12
N PRO A 89 8.17 -11.12 -18.77
CA PRO A 89 9.58 -11.22 -18.43
C PRO A 89 9.78 -10.72 -17.00
N VAL A 90 10.42 -11.54 -16.17
CA VAL A 90 10.86 -11.16 -14.83
C VAL A 90 11.83 -9.99 -14.97
N SER A 91 11.52 -8.87 -14.34
CA SER A 91 12.42 -7.71 -14.33
C SER A 91 13.65 -7.96 -13.46
N THR A 92 14.75 -7.27 -13.73
CA THR A 92 15.96 -7.28 -12.90
C THR A 92 15.68 -7.05 -11.41
N SER A 93 14.79 -6.10 -11.09
CA SER A 93 14.40 -5.82 -9.70
C SER A 93 13.67 -6.99 -9.04
N LEU A 94 12.80 -7.68 -9.78
CA LEU A 94 12.10 -8.86 -9.27
C LEU A 94 13.08 -10.03 -9.09
N ALA A 95 13.95 -10.30 -10.06
CA ALA A 95 14.97 -11.35 -9.96
C ALA A 95 15.90 -11.12 -8.75
N LEU A 96 16.30 -9.88 -8.49
CA LEU A 96 17.08 -9.50 -7.31
C LEU A 96 16.34 -9.87 -6.01
N VAL A 97 15.06 -9.52 -5.90
CA VAL A 97 14.25 -9.82 -4.70
C VAL A 97 14.02 -11.32 -4.54
N LEU A 98 13.74 -12.05 -5.62
CA LEU A 98 13.60 -13.51 -5.59
C LEU A 98 14.86 -14.18 -5.04
N LYS A 99 16.04 -13.75 -5.51
CA LYS A 99 17.33 -14.24 -5.00
C LYS A 99 17.56 -13.87 -3.53
N GLN A 100 17.27 -12.62 -3.14
CA GLN A 100 17.41 -12.17 -1.75
C GLN A 100 16.48 -12.93 -0.79
N LYS A 101 15.33 -13.41 -1.28
CA LYS A 101 14.30 -14.11 -0.51
C LYS A 101 14.26 -15.61 -0.78
N GLU A 102 15.30 -16.17 -1.39
CA GLU A 102 15.29 -17.56 -1.85
C GLU A 102 15.00 -18.56 -0.72
N ALA A 103 15.68 -18.42 0.42
CA ALA A 103 15.47 -19.31 1.56
C ALA A 103 14.02 -19.26 2.07
N ASP A 104 13.43 -18.07 2.19
CA ASP A 104 12.05 -17.88 2.64
C ASP A 104 11.05 -18.47 1.62
N ILE A 105 11.28 -18.24 0.32
CA ILE A 105 10.43 -18.70 -0.77
C ILE A 105 10.46 -20.24 -0.86
N LEU A 106 11.64 -20.85 -0.79
CA LEU A 106 11.78 -22.30 -0.91
C LEU A 106 11.26 -23.07 0.31
N ALA A 107 11.22 -22.41 1.47
CA ALA A 107 10.67 -22.95 2.71
C ALA A 107 9.12 -23.02 2.72
N ASP A 108 8.44 -22.15 1.96
CA ASP A 108 6.99 -22.15 1.82
C ASP A 108 6.55 -22.85 0.52
N GLU A 109 5.70 -23.87 0.64
CA GLU A 109 5.27 -24.67 -0.51
C GLU A 109 4.53 -23.86 -1.58
N HIS A 110 3.69 -22.91 -1.16
CA HIS A 110 2.89 -22.08 -2.07
C HIS A 110 3.78 -21.09 -2.81
N MET A 111 4.68 -20.41 -2.09
CA MET A 111 5.63 -19.47 -2.69
C MET A 111 6.60 -20.17 -3.63
N ARG A 112 7.16 -21.33 -3.22
CA ARG A 112 8.02 -22.14 -4.08
C ARG A 112 7.31 -22.51 -5.37
N LYS A 113 6.07 -22.98 -5.29
CA LYS A 113 5.27 -23.31 -6.49
C LYS A 113 5.05 -22.11 -7.41
N GLU A 114 4.83 -20.92 -6.85
CA GLU A 114 4.55 -19.70 -7.62
C GLU A 114 5.82 -19.09 -8.26
N PHE A 115 6.98 -19.26 -7.64
CA PHE A 115 8.22 -18.55 -8.02
C PHE A 115 9.35 -19.43 -8.54
N THR A 116 9.21 -20.76 -8.52
CA THR A 116 10.14 -21.68 -9.19
C THR A 116 9.77 -21.86 -10.65
N ASN A 117 10.75 -21.65 -11.53
CA ASN A 117 10.62 -21.96 -12.94
C ASN A 117 10.55 -23.49 -13.13
N PRO A 118 9.43 -24.03 -13.64
CA PRO A 118 9.25 -25.47 -13.76
C PRO A 118 10.20 -26.13 -14.76
N LYS A 119 10.86 -25.35 -15.63
CA LYS A 119 11.83 -25.87 -16.61
C LYS A 119 13.22 -26.06 -16.00
N THR A 120 13.63 -25.18 -15.09
CA THR A 120 14.98 -25.19 -14.50
C THR A 120 14.99 -25.78 -13.09
N GLY A 121 13.85 -25.77 -12.39
CA GLY A 121 13.74 -26.15 -10.98
C GLY A 121 14.33 -25.11 -10.03
N GLN A 122 14.72 -23.94 -10.53
CA GLN A 122 15.27 -22.81 -9.76
C GLN A 122 14.26 -21.66 -9.71
N LEU A 123 14.46 -20.68 -8.84
CA LEU A 123 13.65 -19.47 -8.87
C LEU A 123 13.80 -18.76 -10.23
N PHE A 124 12.74 -18.08 -10.66
CA PHE A 124 12.77 -17.33 -11.92
C PHE A 124 13.89 -16.29 -11.94
N GLU A 125 14.65 -16.27 -13.03
CA GLU A 125 15.73 -15.31 -13.28
C GLU A 125 15.28 -14.15 -14.19
N ASP A 126 16.12 -13.11 -14.27
CA ASP A 126 15.86 -11.93 -15.10
C ASP A 126 15.62 -12.31 -16.57
N GLY A 127 14.58 -11.73 -17.18
CA GLY A 127 14.16 -12.01 -18.55
C GLY A 127 13.35 -13.30 -18.74
N GLU A 128 13.34 -14.23 -17.78
CA GLU A 128 12.52 -15.44 -17.89
C GLU A 128 11.03 -15.11 -17.85
N ILE A 129 10.22 -15.85 -18.62
CA ILE A 129 8.77 -15.63 -18.68
C ILE A 129 8.10 -16.33 -17.49
N MET A 130 7.68 -15.53 -16.52
CA MET A 130 6.92 -15.99 -15.36
C MET A 130 5.42 -15.80 -15.59
N LYS A 131 4.64 -16.86 -15.34
CA LYS A 131 3.18 -16.82 -15.28
C LYS A 131 2.70 -16.82 -13.84
N ARG A 132 1.53 -16.24 -13.59
CA ARG A 132 0.90 -16.14 -12.26
C ARG A 132 -0.55 -16.63 -12.34
N GLU A 133 -0.75 -17.90 -12.70
CA GLU A 133 -2.07 -18.46 -13.01
C GLU A 133 -3.03 -18.43 -11.81
N THR A 134 -2.56 -18.75 -10.61
CA THR A 134 -3.36 -18.66 -9.37
C THR A 134 -3.86 -17.23 -9.13
N LEU A 135 -2.98 -16.25 -9.30
CA LEU A 135 -3.34 -14.83 -9.20
C LEU A 135 -4.32 -14.45 -10.31
N ALA A 136 -4.09 -14.88 -11.55
CA ALA A 136 -4.99 -14.58 -12.66
C ALA A 136 -6.42 -15.07 -12.41
N ASN A 137 -6.57 -16.30 -11.90
CA ASN A 137 -7.87 -16.87 -11.54
C ASN A 137 -8.52 -16.08 -10.41
N THR A 138 -7.74 -15.68 -9.40
CA THR A 138 -8.23 -14.84 -8.29
C THR A 138 -8.73 -13.49 -8.80
N LEU A 139 -7.96 -12.83 -9.68
CA LEU A 139 -8.33 -11.55 -10.28
C LEU A 139 -9.57 -11.70 -11.18
N GLU A 140 -9.72 -12.82 -11.90
CA GLU A 140 -10.90 -13.11 -12.71
C GLU A 140 -12.16 -13.30 -11.85
N ILE A 141 -12.05 -13.98 -10.71
CA ILE A 141 -13.16 -14.09 -9.75
C ILE A 141 -13.56 -12.70 -9.21
N ILE A 142 -12.58 -11.86 -8.86
CA ILE A 142 -12.83 -10.48 -8.38
C ILE A 142 -13.44 -9.60 -9.47
N ALA A 143 -12.96 -9.69 -10.70
CA ALA A 143 -13.40 -8.89 -11.83
C ALA A 143 -14.86 -9.17 -12.23
N ASN A 144 -15.30 -10.43 -12.09
CA ASN A 144 -16.65 -10.86 -12.42
C ASN A 144 -17.61 -10.83 -11.22
N ALA A 145 -17.18 -10.36 -10.05
CA ALA A 145 -18.03 -10.27 -8.87
C ALA A 145 -19.08 -9.16 -9.02
N GLU A 146 -20.34 -9.48 -8.76
CA GLU A 146 -21.41 -8.47 -8.63
C GLU A 146 -21.16 -7.57 -7.41
N ASP A 147 -20.69 -8.17 -6.32
CA ASP A 147 -20.27 -7.48 -5.10
C ASP A 147 -18.86 -7.95 -4.69
N PRO A 148 -17.80 -7.20 -5.07
CA PRO A 148 -16.43 -7.50 -4.69
C PRO A 148 -16.19 -7.45 -3.16
N ILE A 149 -16.98 -6.66 -2.42
CA ILE A 149 -16.86 -6.57 -0.97
C ILE A 149 -17.39 -7.85 -0.34
N LYS A 150 -18.59 -8.28 -0.73
CA LYS A 150 -19.14 -9.55 -0.26
C LYS A 150 -18.22 -10.73 -0.58
N LEU A 151 -17.68 -10.76 -1.80
CA LEU A 151 -16.77 -11.80 -2.27
C LEU A 151 -15.49 -11.92 -1.42
N PHE A 152 -14.83 -10.78 -1.14
CA PHE A 152 -13.49 -10.73 -0.55
C PHE A 152 -13.50 -10.63 0.98
N TYR A 153 -14.51 -9.97 1.55
CA TYR A 153 -14.52 -9.58 2.96
C TYR A 153 -15.62 -10.23 3.81
N GLN A 154 -16.69 -10.77 3.20
CA GLN A 154 -17.85 -11.27 3.95
C GLN A 154 -17.99 -12.80 3.80
N ASP A 155 -19.12 -13.29 3.30
CA ASP A 155 -19.44 -14.73 3.16
C ASP A 155 -18.98 -15.34 1.81
N GLY A 156 -18.20 -14.59 1.03
CA GLY A 156 -17.66 -15.01 -0.26
C GLY A 156 -16.54 -16.07 -0.19
N ILE A 157 -16.24 -16.67 -1.34
CA ILE A 157 -15.24 -17.75 -1.44
C ILE A 157 -13.83 -17.27 -1.07
N ILE A 158 -13.46 -16.02 -1.42
CA ILE A 158 -12.14 -15.49 -1.11
C ILE A 158 -12.01 -15.23 0.39
N ALA A 159 -13.02 -14.61 1.02
CA ALA A 159 -13.05 -14.40 2.47
C ALA A 159 -12.87 -15.71 3.25
N LYS A 160 -13.66 -16.74 2.90
CA LYS A 160 -13.57 -18.08 3.51
C LYS A 160 -12.20 -18.72 3.30
N THR A 161 -11.59 -18.53 2.13
CA THR A 161 -10.25 -19.05 1.83
C THR A 161 -9.20 -18.37 2.69
N ILE A 162 -9.23 -17.03 2.79
CA ILE A 162 -8.30 -16.27 3.63
C ILE A 162 -8.38 -16.76 5.08
N VAL A 163 -9.58 -16.83 5.67
CA VAL A 163 -9.74 -17.22 7.08
C VAL A 163 -9.24 -18.65 7.30
N LYS A 164 -9.61 -19.58 6.41
CA LYS A 164 -9.15 -20.97 6.49
C LYS A 164 -7.63 -21.06 6.48
N GLU A 165 -6.96 -20.39 5.54
CA GLU A 165 -5.50 -20.40 5.42
C GLU A 165 -4.83 -19.78 6.65
N PHE A 166 -5.37 -18.67 7.18
CA PHE A 166 -4.85 -18.07 8.41
C PHE A 166 -4.97 -19.03 9.60
N GLN A 167 -6.11 -19.68 9.79
CA GLN A 167 -6.32 -20.65 10.88
C GLN A 167 -5.38 -21.86 10.76
N GLN A 168 -5.17 -22.37 9.55
CA GLN A 168 -4.33 -23.54 9.30
C GLN A 168 -2.84 -23.26 9.51
N ASN A 169 -2.40 -22.01 9.30
CA ASN A 169 -0.98 -21.67 9.30
C ASN A 169 -0.55 -20.74 10.46
N GLY A 170 -1.34 -20.69 11.55
CA GLY A 170 -0.98 -19.97 12.77
C GLY A 170 -1.16 -18.45 12.72
N GLY A 171 -1.98 -17.96 11.79
CA GLY A 171 -2.50 -16.60 11.77
C GLY A 171 -3.58 -16.37 12.83
N ILE A 172 -3.90 -15.11 13.08
CA ILE A 172 -4.86 -14.69 14.13
C ILE A 172 -6.08 -13.93 13.59
N LEU A 173 -6.23 -13.88 12.27
CA LEU A 173 -7.36 -13.23 11.59
C LEU A 173 -8.58 -14.16 11.63
N ILE A 174 -9.74 -13.60 12.00
CA ILE A 174 -11.03 -14.29 12.01
C ILE A 174 -12.01 -13.71 10.98
N GLU A 175 -13.14 -14.39 10.73
CA GLU A 175 -14.15 -13.94 9.76
C GLU A 175 -14.67 -12.53 10.07
N GLU A 176 -14.90 -12.24 11.36
CA GLU A 176 -15.40 -10.94 11.81
C GLU A 176 -14.42 -9.79 11.50
N ASP A 177 -13.11 -10.06 11.52
CA ASP A 177 -12.09 -9.07 11.18
C ASP A 177 -12.21 -8.60 9.73
N LEU A 178 -12.42 -9.53 8.79
CA LEU A 178 -12.63 -9.21 7.38
C LEU A 178 -13.96 -8.50 7.18
N ALA A 179 -15.05 -9.01 7.79
CA ALA A 179 -16.38 -8.48 7.60
C ALA A 179 -16.53 -7.04 8.10
N ASN A 180 -15.77 -6.68 9.15
CA ASN A 180 -15.76 -5.35 9.75
C ASN A 180 -14.79 -4.38 9.06
N PHE A 181 -13.89 -4.86 8.19
CA PHE A 181 -12.94 -3.99 7.50
C PHE A 181 -13.64 -3.01 6.56
N LYS A 182 -13.29 -1.73 6.66
CA LYS A 182 -13.75 -0.68 5.75
C LYS A 182 -12.65 0.34 5.51
N SER A 183 -12.44 0.72 4.25
CA SER A 183 -11.63 1.89 3.93
C SER A 183 -12.32 3.18 4.36
N ILE A 184 -11.54 4.14 4.85
CA ILE A 184 -12.01 5.43 5.34
C ILE A 184 -11.83 6.48 4.24
N ILE A 185 -12.83 7.33 4.02
CA ILE A 185 -12.74 8.44 3.07
C ILE A 185 -12.71 9.75 3.84
N THR A 186 -11.67 10.55 3.62
CA THR A 186 -11.55 11.90 4.18
C THR A 186 -11.71 12.90 3.05
N ASP A 187 -12.70 13.77 3.16
CA ASP A 187 -13.00 14.80 2.16
C ASP A 187 -12.23 16.10 2.39
N THR A 188 -11.49 16.19 3.48
CA THR A 188 -10.58 17.29 3.84
C THR A 188 -9.21 16.69 4.16
N PRO A 189 -8.45 16.24 3.14
CA PRO A 189 -7.08 15.78 3.36
C PRO A 189 -6.23 16.92 3.93
N LEU A 190 -5.04 16.59 4.44
CA LEU A 190 -4.09 17.60 4.86
C LEU A 190 -3.67 18.43 3.64
N GLU A 191 -3.67 19.75 3.80
CA GLU A 191 -3.27 20.72 2.80
C GLU A 191 -2.10 21.54 3.36
N SER A 192 -1.04 21.68 2.57
CA SER A 192 0.13 22.48 2.91
C SER A 192 0.48 23.37 1.73
N ALA A 193 0.51 24.69 1.94
CA ALA A 193 1.08 25.61 0.98
C ALA A 193 2.56 25.26 0.76
N LEU A 194 3.05 25.34 -0.48
CA LEU A 194 4.46 25.06 -0.76
C LEU A 194 5.36 26.13 -0.16
N SER A 195 5.04 27.41 -0.31
CA SER A 195 5.75 28.52 0.34
C SER A 195 4.79 29.67 0.61
N SER A 196 5.19 30.66 1.41
CA SER A 196 4.34 31.83 1.70
C SER A 196 3.93 32.64 0.48
N GLU A 197 4.67 32.51 -0.63
CA GLU A 197 4.43 33.24 -1.88
C GLU A 197 3.86 32.37 -3.00
N SER A 198 3.73 31.05 -2.79
CA SER A 198 3.24 30.11 -3.80
C SER A 198 1.71 30.01 -3.79
N ASN A 199 1.13 29.88 -4.97
CA ASN A 199 -0.28 29.51 -5.14
C ASN A 199 -0.48 27.98 -5.24
N LEU A 200 0.58 27.19 -5.05
CA LEU A 200 0.53 25.74 -5.09
C LEU A 200 0.28 25.18 -3.69
N ILE A 201 -0.65 24.22 -3.63
CA ILE A 201 -1.01 23.50 -2.42
C ILE A 201 -0.67 22.04 -2.64
N MET A 202 0.08 21.46 -1.70
CA MET A 202 0.29 20.03 -1.62
C MET A 202 -0.81 19.42 -0.75
N CYS A 203 -1.52 18.44 -1.29
CA CYS A 203 -2.58 17.72 -0.57
C CYS A 203 -2.16 16.27 -0.29
N GLY A 204 -2.54 15.72 0.85
CA GLY A 204 -2.28 14.32 1.16
C GLY A 204 -3.02 13.79 2.38
N PRO A 205 -3.00 12.46 2.57
CA PRO A 205 -3.78 11.81 3.62
C PRO A 205 -3.32 12.22 5.02
N PRO A 206 -4.24 12.30 6.00
CA PRO A 206 -3.88 12.44 7.41
C PRO A 206 -3.15 11.19 7.95
N PRO A 207 -2.66 11.22 9.21
CA PRO A 207 -2.25 10.01 9.92
C PRO A 207 -3.29 8.88 9.75
N PRO A 208 -2.86 7.62 9.56
CA PRO A 208 -1.52 7.08 9.81
C PRO A 208 -0.48 7.31 8.69
N SER A 209 -0.81 8.07 7.63
CA SER A 209 0.18 8.45 6.63
C SER A 209 1.25 9.39 7.19
N SER A 210 2.45 9.33 6.63
CA SER A 210 3.54 10.27 6.92
C SER A 210 3.52 11.52 6.02
N PHE A 211 2.37 11.86 5.41
CA PHE A 211 2.27 13.02 4.52
C PHE A 211 2.69 14.33 5.20
N ALA A 212 2.27 14.56 6.45
CA ALA A 212 2.66 15.75 7.21
C ALA A 212 4.18 15.88 7.40
N ILE A 213 4.90 14.75 7.51
CA ILE A 213 6.37 14.75 7.55
C ILE A 213 6.93 15.22 6.20
N THR A 214 6.43 14.67 5.09
CA THR A 214 6.84 15.08 3.75
C THR A 214 6.52 16.56 3.49
N SER A 215 5.34 17.04 3.87
CA SER A 215 4.94 18.44 3.68
C SER A 215 5.76 19.40 4.53
N ALA A 216 6.11 19.04 5.76
CA ALA A 216 7.01 19.84 6.57
C ALA A 216 8.40 19.96 5.94
N ILE A 217 8.96 18.86 5.43
CA ILE A 217 10.28 18.87 4.75
C ILE A 217 10.22 19.77 3.51
N VAL A 218 9.22 19.56 2.65
CA VAL A 218 9.06 20.34 1.42
C VAL A 218 8.83 21.82 1.73
N GLY A 219 7.99 22.14 2.71
CA GLY A 219 7.70 23.50 3.13
C GLY A 219 8.91 24.26 3.71
N VAL A 220 9.83 23.56 4.38
CA VAL A 220 11.10 24.19 4.80
C VAL A 220 12.01 24.44 3.60
N ILE A 221 12.12 23.48 2.68
CA ILE A 221 13.04 23.57 1.54
C ILE A 221 12.60 24.62 0.52
N SER A 222 11.31 24.73 0.25
CA SER A 222 10.72 25.71 -0.67
C SER A 222 10.96 27.17 -0.25
N GLU A 223 11.07 27.47 1.04
CA GLU A 223 11.41 28.80 1.54
C GLU A 223 12.85 29.20 1.17
N PHE A 224 13.75 28.22 1.06
CA PHE A 224 15.11 28.46 0.60
C PHE A 224 15.25 28.47 -0.92
N TYR A 225 14.41 27.71 -1.63
CA TYR A 225 14.54 27.40 -3.06
C TYR A 225 13.21 27.58 -3.80
N ASN A 226 12.73 28.82 -3.89
CA ASN A 226 11.49 29.16 -4.59
C ASN A 226 11.70 29.48 -6.08
N GLU A 227 10.62 29.52 -6.85
CA GLU A 227 10.62 29.79 -8.31
C GLU A 227 11.27 31.13 -8.70
N LYS A 228 11.50 32.05 -7.75
CA LYS A 228 12.21 33.31 -8.03
C LYS A 228 13.72 33.11 -8.15
N GLN A 229 14.28 32.02 -7.62
CA GLN A 229 15.68 31.65 -7.74
C GLN A 229 15.92 30.75 -8.96
N ASN A 230 15.55 31.25 -10.14
CA ASN A 230 15.47 30.52 -11.42
C ASN A 230 16.79 29.99 -12.03
N ASN A 231 17.89 29.86 -11.28
CA ASN A 231 19.21 29.54 -11.87
C ASN A 231 20.17 28.77 -10.96
N ILE A 232 19.70 28.13 -9.89
CA ILE A 232 20.58 27.28 -9.07
C ILE A 232 20.54 25.87 -9.66
N ASP A 233 21.66 25.40 -10.21
CA ASP A 233 21.85 23.96 -10.39
C ASP A 233 21.91 23.34 -8.99
N THR A 234 20.79 22.76 -8.59
CA THR A 234 20.56 22.32 -7.22
C THR A 234 21.18 20.97 -6.92
N LEU A 235 21.64 20.25 -7.95
CA LEU A 235 22.08 18.87 -7.79
C LEU A 235 23.54 18.74 -7.32
N ASP A 236 24.35 19.77 -7.53
CA ASP A 236 25.78 19.82 -7.11
C ASP A 236 26.05 20.76 -5.91
N ASP A 237 25.03 21.43 -5.35
CA ASP A 237 25.21 22.31 -4.19
C ASP A 237 25.13 21.54 -2.87
N THR A 238 26.28 21.40 -2.19
CA THR A 238 26.37 20.79 -0.86
C THR A 238 25.43 21.45 0.17
N LYS A 239 25.13 22.75 0.04
CA LYS A 239 24.22 23.44 0.97
C LYS A 239 22.79 22.94 0.85
N ILE A 240 22.36 22.49 -0.34
CA ILE A 240 21.03 21.91 -0.53
C ILE A 240 20.91 20.60 0.21
N TYR A 241 21.90 19.72 0.05
CA TYR A 241 21.94 18.46 0.79
C TYR A 241 22.00 18.70 2.30
N HIS A 242 22.82 19.64 2.79
CA HIS A 242 22.84 19.99 4.20
C HIS A 242 21.46 20.45 4.70
N ARG A 243 20.81 21.38 4.01
CA ARG A 243 19.49 21.88 4.39
C ARG A 243 18.41 20.81 4.33
N LEU A 244 18.44 19.96 3.30
CA LEU A 244 17.52 18.82 3.16
C LEU A 244 17.69 17.83 4.31
N ILE A 245 18.94 17.48 4.65
CA ILE A 245 19.26 16.57 5.76
C ILE A 245 18.77 17.17 7.08
N GLU A 246 19.02 18.45 7.35
CA GLU A 246 18.56 19.09 8.60
C GLU A 246 17.02 19.18 8.64
N ALA A 247 16.36 19.55 7.55
CA ALA A 247 14.89 19.55 7.46
C ALA A 247 14.29 18.17 7.72
N GLN A 248 14.91 17.11 7.17
CA GLN A 248 14.54 15.73 7.44
C GLN A 248 14.73 15.36 8.91
N LYS A 249 15.87 15.70 9.54
CA LYS A 249 16.10 15.43 10.97
C LYS A 249 15.01 16.07 11.84
N PHE A 250 14.70 17.35 11.59
CA PHE A 250 13.65 18.05 12.31
C PHE A 250 12.29 17.38 12.11
N ALA A 251 11.86 17.14 10.88
CA ALA A 251 10.57 16.52 10.62
C ALA A 251 10.46 15.10 11.20
N PHE A 252 11.47 14.26 10.99
CA PHE A 252 11.48 12.89 11.53
C PHE A 252 11.57 12.83 13.06
N SER A 253 12.08 13.88 13.74
CA SER A 253 12.03 13.94 15.20
C SER A 253 10.58 13.96 15.72
N TYR A 254 9.66 14.60 15.00
CA TYR A 254 8.22 14.62 15.31
C TYR A 254 7.50 13.34 14.91
N ARG A 255 8.01 12.58 13.93
CA ARG A 255 7.37 11.35 13.42
C ARG A 255 7.11 10.30 14.51
N THR A 256 7.91 10.28 15.57
CA THR A 256 7.72 9.34 16.69
C THR A 256 6.42 9.56 17.47
N ASN A 257 5.80 10.73 17.33
CA ASN A 257 4.50 11.04 17.92
C ASN A 257 3.31 10.64 17.00
N PHE A 258 3.58 10.24 15.75
CA PHE A 258 2.53 9.83 14.81
C PHE A 258 1.97 8.46 15.18
N ALA A 259 0.65 8.34 15.10
CA ALA A 259 -0.07 7.11 15.39
C ALA A 259 -1.39 7.08 14.61
N ASP A 260 -2.12 5.98 14.71
CA ASP A 260 -3.49 5.89 14.20
C ASP A 260 -4.40 6.80 15.05
N PRO A 261 -5.05 7.82 14.46
CA PRO A 261 -5.85 8.80 15.20
C PRO A 261 -7.12 8.21 15.81
N PHE A 262 -7.58 7.02 15.38
CA PHE A 262 -8.69 6.32 16.03
C PHE A 262 -8.29 5.80 17.42
N PHE A 263 -7.01 5.60 17.68
CA PHE A 263 -6.47 5.11 18.95
C PHE A 263 -5.72 6.20 19.73
N VAL A 264 -5.03 7.10 19.03
CA VAL A 264 -4.23 8.18 19.62
C VAL A 264 -4.67 9.52 19.00
N LYS A 265 -5.65 10.17 19.64
CA LYS A 265 -6.28 11.40 19.10
C LYS A 265 -5.29 12.54 18.86
N SER A 266 -4.25 12.65 19.69
CA SER A 266 -3.21 13.69 19.55
C SER A 266 -2.41 13.56 18.25
N ALA A 267 -2.50 12.44 17.53
CA ALA A 267 -1.85 12.28 16.24
C ALA A 267 -2.35 13.28 15.19
N LEU A 268 -3.58 13.82 15.32
CA LEU A 268 -4.12 14.83 14.40
C LEU A 268 -3.63 16.26 14.68
N GLU A 269 -2.97 16.49 15.82
CA GLU A 269 -2.50 17.81 16.25
C GLU A 269 -1.03 18.08 15.85
N LEU A 270 -0.36 17.09 15.25
CA LEU A 270 1.05 17.10 14.85
C LEU A 270 1.22 17.49 13.37
#